data_AF-A0A084AMY1-F1
#
_entry.id   AF-A0A084AMY1-F1
#
_cell.length_a   1.000
_cell.length_b   1.000
_cell.length_c   1.000
_cell.angle_alpha   90.00
_cell.angle_beta   90.00
_cell.angle_gamma   90.00
#
_symmetry.space_group_name_H-M   'P 1'
#
loop_
_entity.id
_entity.type
_entity.pdbx_description
1 polymer ?
#
loop_
_entity_poly.entity_id
_entity_poly.type
_entity_poly.pdbx_seq_one_letter_code
_entity_poly.pdbx_strand_id
1 'polypeptide(L)'
;MNSHGSAEQPPAYAESSPDEIIPPATLHIAGRFIHSSDPNSPPLYQLSHIVGYLSGADRSVTLERLDYTVKTQDGMPKVSSRSRHIYDLKHPPALWFPTFVYYAQSMSRQSLGSVGLAMYHPKKLSSTKAFRVHRAAHRPNKTLVEKELVFTAVPTKDSAVLFEWSDAQGQLIAREVEEDNFVRLIVGAAMGKRLRDALVASWVSRIWWELSLGNYRTHNWHDAYQAWKLKGH
;
A
#
# COMPACT_ATOMS: atom_id res chain seq x y z
N MET A 1 33.61 -50.90 -2.11
CA MET A 1 32.94 -50.02 -3.09
C MET A 1 31.75 -49.40 -2.36
N ASN A 2 31.91 -48.20 -1.82
CA ASN A 2 30.81 -47.48 -1.14
C ASN A 2 30.52 -46.20 -1.93
N SER A 3 29.37 -46.16 -2.60
CA SER A 3 28.86 -44.97 -3.28
C SER A 3 28.21 -44.04 -2.25
N HIS A 4 28.86 -42.92 -1.96
CA HIS A 4 28.24 -41.82 -1.24
C HIS A 4 27.22 -41.14 -2.15
N GLY A 5 25.93 -41.29 -1.81
CA GLY A 5 24.85 -40.49 -2.38
C GLY A 5 25.09 -39.02 -2.04
N SER A 6 25.24 -38.20 -3.08
CA SER A 6 25.32 -36.75 -2.91
C SER A 6 23.95 -36.26 -2.44
N ALA A 7 23.91 -35.67 -1.24
CA ALA A 7 22.72 -35.01 -0.73
C ALA A 7 22.39 -33.85 -1.68
N GLU A 8 21.28 -33.99 -2.40
CA GLU A 8 20.72 -32.97 -3.27
C GLU A 8 20.33 -31.76 -2.40
N GLN A 9 21.14 -30.71 -2.48
CA GLN A 9 20.91 -29.46 -1.78
C GLN A 9 19.61 -28.86 -2.34
N PRO A 10 18.60 -28.53 -1.51
CA PRO A 10 17.36 -27.94 -2.01
C PRO A 10 17.67 -26.61 -2.74
N PRO A 11 16.94 -26.28 -3.83
CA PRO A 11 17.26 -25.12 -4.65
C PRO A 11 17.25 -23.84 -3.81
N ALA A 12 18.29 -23.02 -3.99
CA ALA A 12 18.40 -21.72 -3.36
C ALA A 12 17.17 -20.88 -3.71
N TYR A 13 16.34 -20.60 -2.70
CA TYR A 13 15.18 -19.74 -2.84
C TYR A 13 15.68 -18.35 -3.25
N ALA A 14 15.31 -17.88 -4.45
CA ALA A 14 15.41 -16.47 -4.80
C ALA A 14 14.38 -15.70 -3.93
N GLU A 15 14.72 -15.48 -2.67
CA GLU A 15 14.01 -14.50 -1.87
C GLU A 15 14.29 -13.13 -2.48
N SER A 16 13.23 -12.40 -2.84
CA SER A 16 13.37 -11.00 -3.21
C SER A 16 14.10 -10.28 -2.09
N SER A 17 15.24 -9.70 -2.40
CA SER A 17 16.04 -8.96 -1.43
C SER A 17 15.19 -7.84 -0.83
N PRO A 18 15.24 -7.59 0.49
CA PRO A 18 14.59 -6.42 1.10
C PRO A 18 15.12 -5.09 0.56
N ASP A 19 16.24 -5.11 -0.17
CA ASP A 19 16.87 -3.97 -0.83
C ASP A 19 16.60 -3.95 -2.36
N GLU A 20 15.69 -4.80 -2.83
CA GLU A 20 15.19 -4.75 -4.21
C GLU A 20 14.55 -3.38 -4.48
N ILE A 21 15.08 -2.68 -5.48
CA ILE A 21 14.55 -1.41 -5.98
C ILE A 21 13.45 -1.73 -7.01
N ILE A 22 12.24 -1.26 -6.73
CA ILE A 22 11.08 -1.42 -7.60
C ILE A 22 10.99 -0.18 -8.51
N PRO A 23 10.77 -0.36 -9.83
CA PRO A 23 10.62 0.76 -10.75
C PRO A 23 9.38 1.63 -10.45
N PRO A 24 9.30 2.82 -11.06
CA PRO A 24 8.05 3.59 -11.15
C PRO A 24 6.90 2.74 -11.71
N ALA A 25 5.69 2.97 -11.22
CA ALA A 25 4.50 2.26 -11.66
C ALA A 25 3.25 3.05 -11.30
N THR A 26 2.20 2.90 -12.12
CA THR A 26 0.86 3.38 -11.76
C THR A 26 0.09 2.25 -11.10
N LEU A 27 -0.39 2.48 -9.89
CA LEU A 27 -1.18 1.55 -9.11
C LEU A 27 -2.64 1.98 -9.10
N HIS A 28 -3.57 1.04 -9.12
CA HIS A 28 -4.99 1.35 -9.00
C HIS A 28 -5.73 0.29 -8.18
N ILE A 29 -6.77 0.73 -7.47
CA ILE A 29 -7.58 -0.13 -6.60
C ILE A 29 -8.79 -0.67 -7.37
N ALA A 30 -8.95 -1.99 -7.36
CA ALA A 30 -10.09 -2.69 -7.94
C ALA A 30 -10.69 -3.67 -6.92
N GLY A 31 -11.77 -3.26 -6.27
CA GLY A 31 -12.41 -4.04 -5.21
C GLY A 31 -11.47 -4.21 -4.00
N ARG A 32 -10.94 -5.42 -3.82
CA ARG A 32 -9.97 -5.75 -2.77
C ARG A 32 -8.53 -5.94 -3.28
N PHE A 33 -8.27 -5.68 -4.55
CA PHE A 33 -6.95 -5.86 -5.15
C PHE A 33 -6.36 -4.53 -5.59
N ILE A 34 -5.04 -4.45 -5.62
CA ILE A 34 -4.30 -3.34 -6.21
C ILE A 34 -3.51 -3.89 -7.39
N HIS A 35 -3.72 -3.30 -8.56
CA HIS A 35 -3.10 -3.71 -9.81
C HIS A 35 -2.11 -2.67 -10.29
N SER A 36 -1.17 -3.10 -11.14
CA SER A 36 -0.38 -2.22 -11.99
C SER A 36 -1.25 -1.71 -13.15
N SER A 37 -0.84 -0.63 -13.83
CA SER A 37 -1.46 -0.18 -15.08
C SER A 37 -1.31 -1.15 -16.24
N ASP A 38 -0.43 -2.15 -16.15
CA ASP A 38 -0.40 -3.26 -17.12
C ASP A 38 -1.63 -4.17 -16.92
N PRO A 39 -2.58 -4.22 -17.86
CA PRO A 39 -3.81 -5.00 -17.73
C PRO A 39 -3.57 -6.52 -17.68
N ASN A 40 -2.43 -6.96 -18.19
CA ASN A 40 -2.02 -8.36 -18.21
C ASN A 40 -1.25 -8.75 -16.94
N SER A 41 -0.81 -7.76 -16.15
CA SER A 41 -0.14 -8.03 -14.88
C SER A 41 -1.14 -8.59 -13.88
N PRO A 42 -0.77 -9.65 -13.14
CA PRO A 42 -1.56 -10.08 -11.99
C PRO A 42 -1.58 -8.97 -10.92
N PRO A 43 -2.54 -9.01 -9.97
CA PRO A 43 -2.61 -8.03 -8.88
C PRO A 43 -1.33 -8.05 -8.04
N LEU A 44 -0.87 -6.87 -7.59
CA LEU A 44 0.35 -6.73 -6.80
C LEU A 44 0.08 -6.83 -5.29
N TYR A 45 -1.11 -6.39 -4.87
CA TYR A 45 -1.54 -6.43 -3.47
C TYR A 45 -2.98 -6.91 -3.34
N GLN A 46 -3.28 -7.47 -2.18
CA GLN A 46 -4.62 -7.90 -1.80
C GLN A 46 -4.97 -7.36 -0.40
N LEU A 47 -6.21 -6.94 -0.24
CA LEU A 47 -6.78 -6.53 1.03
C LEU A 47 -7.83 -7.52 1.52
N SER A 48 -8.02 -7.63 2.83
CA SER A 48 -9.10 -8.44 3.39
C SER A 48 -10.50 -7.85 3.12
N HIS A 49 -10.60 -6.57 2.77
CA HIS A 49 -11.87 -5.88 2.53
C HIS A 49 -11.88 -5.22 1.14
N ILE A 50 -13.09 -5.00 0.62
CA ILE A 50 -13.29 -4.15 -0.56
C ILE A 50 -13.06 -2.70 -0.11
N VAL A 51 -12.08 -2.02 -0.72
CA VAL A 51 -11.65 -0.69 -0.24
C VAL A 51 -12.79 0.31 -0.31
N GLY A 52 -13.57 0.32 -1.40
CA GLY A 52 -14.69 1.25 -1.57
C GLY A 52 -15.85 1.07 -0.59
N TYR A 53 -15.84 0.02 0.25
CA TYR A 53 -16.85 -0.23 1.28
C TYR A 53 -16.30 -0.04 2.70
N LEU A 54 -15.06 0.41 2.85
CA LEU A 54 -14.50 0.71 4.16
C LEU A 54 -15.21 1.91 4.79
N SER A 55 -15.43 1.83 6.09
CA SER A 55 -16.20 2.79 6.89
C SER A 55 -15.48 3.12 8.20
N GLY A 56 -16.03 4.08 8.95
CA GLY A 56 -15.55 4.37 10.32
C GLY A 56 -15.84 3.27 11.34
N ALA A 57 -16.62 2.24 10.99
CA ALA A 57 -16.90 1.09 11.85
C ALA A 57 -15.81 0.01 11.76
N ASP A 58 -15.14 -0.09 10.61
CA ASP A 58 -14.05 -1.03 10.40
C ASP A 58 -12.88 -0.72 11.34
N ARG A 59 -12.19 -1.76 11.80
CA ARG A 59 -11.09 -1.63 12.78
C ARG A 59 -9.77 -2.21 12.31
N SER A 60 -9.81 -3.16 11.38
CA SER A 60 -8.62 -3.83 10.88
C SER A 60 -8.83 -4.31 9.45
N VAL A 61 -7.91 -3.95 8.56
CA VAL A 61 -7.84 -4.45 7.19
C VAL A 61 -6.46 -5.03 6.96
N THR A 62 -6.39 -6.32 6.65
CA THR A 62 -5.13 -6.98 6.33
C THR A 62 -4.70 -6.58 4.92
N LEU A 63 -3.44 -6.21 4.77
CA LEU A 63 -2.78 -5.92 3.50
C LEU A 63 -1.70 -6.97 3.25
N GLU A 64 -1.85 -7.67 2.13
CA GLU A 64 -0.89 -8.66 1.67
C GLU A 64 -0.27 -8.24 0.35
N ARG A 65 1.02 -8.56 0.19
CA ARG A 65 1.74 -8.44 -1.07
C ARG A 65 1.72 -9.79 -1.78
N LEU A 66 1.43 -9.77 -3.07
CA LEU A 66 1.43 -10.96 -3.92
C LEU A 66 2.78 -11.04 -4.64
N ASP A 67 3.66 -11.90 -4.17
CA ASP A 67 4.95 -12.17 -4.81
C ASP A 67 4.76 -13.26 -5.87
N TYR A 68 5.17 -13.00 -7.12
CA TYR A 68 5.13 -13.97 -8.22
C TYR A 68 6.53 -14.48 -8.54
N THR A 69 6.65 -15.78 -8.76
CA THR A 69 7.89 -16.42 -9.21
C THR A 69 7.58 -17.30 -10.41
N VAL A 70 8.29 -17.06 -11.50
CA VAL A 70 8.26 -17.94 -12.68
C VAL A 70 9.30 -19.02 -12.46
N LYS A 71 8.85 -20.28 -12.40
CA LYS A 71 9.73 -21.45 -12.32
C LYS A 71 9.56 -22.26 -13.59
N THR A 72 10.65 -22.78 -14.14
CA THR A 72 10.57 -23.77 -15.21
C THR A 72 10.36 -25.14 -14.58
N GLN A 73 9.19 -25.74 -14.79
CA GLN A 73 8.89 -27.11 -14.37
C GLN A 73 8.62 -27.93 -15.64
N ASP A 74 9.36 -29.01 -15.83
CA ASP A 74 9.23 -29.91 -16.99
C ASP A 74 9.37 -29.17 -18.35
N GLY A 75 10.27 -28.19 -18.42
CA GLY A 75 10.49 -27.37 -19.62
C GLY A 75 9.42 -26.31 -19.90
N MET A 76 8.36 -26.22 -19.09
CA MET A 76 7.32 -25.20 -19.22
C MET A 76 7.42 -24.12 -18.14
N PRO A 77 7.18 -22.84 -18.48
CA PRO A 77 7.10 -21.77 -17.49
C PRO A 77 5.83 -21.93 -16.64
N LYS A 78 6.01 -22.11 -15.34
CA LYS A 78 4.95 -22.18 -14.34
C LYS A 78 5.06 -21.00 -13.39
N VAL A 79 4.02 -20.16 -13.37
CA VAL A 79 3.93 -19.04 -12.42
C VAL A 79 3.40 -19.58 -11.09
N SER A 80 4.17 -19.39 -10.03
CA SER A 80 3.73 -19.61 -8.64
C SER A 80 3.57 -18.28 -7.94
N SER A 81 2.49 -18.12 -7.18
CA SER A 81 2.23 -16.93 -6.35
C SER A 81 2.34 -17.25 -4.86
N ARG A 82 2.91 -16.34 -4.09
CA ARG A 82 2.93 -16.39 -2.63
C ARG A 82 2.38 -15.09 -2.07
N SER A 83 1.37 -15.20 -1.20
CA SER A 83 0.89 -14.06 -0.43
C SER A 83 1.80 -13.82 0.78
N ARG A 84 2.16 -12.56 1.03
CA ARG A 84 2.89 -12.14 2.23
C ARG A 84 2.09 -11.10 3.00
N HIS A 85 1.72 -11.42 4.23
CA HIS A 85 1.11 -10.46 5.16
C HIS A 85 2.13 -9.39 5.57
N ILE A 86 1.96 -8.18 5.04
CA ILE A 86 2.91 -7.08 5.26
C ILE A 86 2.43 -6.14 6.37
N TYR A 87 1.14 -5.81 6.37
CA TYR A 87 0.55 -4.89 7.34
C TYR A 87 -0.86 -5.30 7.73
N ASP A 88 -1.26 -4.94 8.94
CA ASP A 88 -2.65 -4.70 9.28
C ASP A 88 -2.89 -3.19 9.34
N LEU A 89 -3.77 -2.66 8.49
CA LEU A 89 -4.26 -1.29 8.59
C LEU A 89 -5.27 -1.22 9.72
N LYS A 90 -5.02 -0.40 10.74
CA LYS A 90 -5.83 -0.30 11.95
C LYS A 90 -6.50 1.07 12.03
N HIS A 91 -7.73 1.07 12.49
CA HIS A 91 -8.49 2.25 12.89
C HIS A 91 -9.03 2.04 14.32
N PRO A 92 -8.23 2.31 15.37
CA PRO A 92 -8.65 2.12 16.75
C PRO A 92 -9.83 3.04 17.13
N PRO A 93 -10.65 2.64 18.12
CA PRO A 93 -11.73 3.50 18.63
C PRO A 93 -11.20 4.84 19.16
N ALA A 94 -11.92 5.93 18.86
CA ALA A 94 -11.53 7.28 19.29
C ALA A 94 -11.42 7.43 20.81
N LEU A 95 -12.22 6.67 21.58
CA LEU A 95 -12.21 6.67 23.05
C LEU A 95 -10.83 6.28 23.63
N TRP A 96 -9.98 5.62 22.86
CA TRP A 96 -8.64 5.23 23.29
C TRP A 96 -7.60 6.32 23.10
N PHE A 97 -8.01 7.51 22.64
CA PHE A 97 -7.14 8.65 22.34
C PHE A 97 -5.87 8.23 21.58
N PRO A 98 -6.03 7.52 20.45
CA PRO A 98 -4.89 6.93 19.77
C PRO A 98 -3.96 8.01 19.23
N THR A 99 -2.65 7.75 19.29
CA THR A 99 -1.63 8.63 18.69
C THR A 99 -1.86 8.83 17.20
N PHE A 100 -2.28 7.76 16.51
CA PHE A 100 -2.67 7.77 15.11
C PHE A 100 -4.08 7.21 14.99
N VAL A 101 -5.00 7.99 14.42
CA VAL A 101 -6.38 7.53 14.16
C VAL A 101 -6.38 6.37 13.16
N TYR A 102 -5.42 6.38 12.23
CA TYR A 102 -5.15 5.30 11.30
C TYR A 102 -3.65 4.98 11.29
N TYR A 103 -3.29 3.71 11.33
CA TYR A 103 -1.90 3.27 11.22
C TYR A 103 -1.80 1.89 10.57
N ALA A 104 -0.69 1.63 9.88
CA ALA A 104 -0.34 0.32 9.38
C ALA A 104 0.60 -0.38 10.37
N GLN A 105 0.10 -1.43 11.03
CA GLN A 105 0.87 -2.27 11.93
C GLN A 105 1.70 -3.26 11.11
N SER A 106 3.03 -3.26 11.27
CA SER A 106 3.91 -4.21 10.60
C SER A 106 3.66 -5.64 11.07
N MET A 107 3.50 -6.55 10.11
CA MET A 107 3.34 -8.00 10.35
C MET A 107 4.50 -8.83 9.77
N SER A 108 5.48 -8.15 9.16
CA SER A 108 6.63 -8.79 8.53
C SER A 108 7.91 -8.05 8.88
N ARG A 109 8.97 -8.81 9.20
CA ARG A 109 10.33 -8.27 9.39
C ARG A 109 10.90 -7.65 8.11
N GLN A 110 10.30 -7.96 6.96
CA GLN A 110 10.64 -7.37 5.67
C GLN A 110 9.85 -6.09 5.39
N SER A 111 9.09 -5.53 6.34
CA SER A 111 8.45 -4.22 6.19
C SER A 111 9.36 -3.10 6.71
N LEU A 112 8.96 -1.83 6.51
CA LEU A 112 9.68 -0.66 7.02
C LEU A 112 9.54 -0.45 8.54
N GLY A 113 8.80 -1.33 9.22
CA GLY A 113 8.21 -1.10 10.54
C GLY A 113 6.79 -0.55 10.43
N SER A 114 6.09 -0.40 11.56
CA SER A 114 4.75 0.19 11.55
C SER A 114 4.82 1.66 11.14
N VAL A 115 3.77 2.17 10.49
CA VAL A 115 3.66 3.59 10.11
C VAL A 115 2.30 4.15 10.50
N GLY A 116 2.23 5.41 10.92
CA GLY A 116 1.02 6.07 11.39
C GLY A 116 0.71 7.32 10.57
N LEU A 117 -0.59 7.55 10.33
CA LEU A 117 -1.09 8.70 9.58
C LEU A 117 -1.53 9.83 10.53
N ALA A 118 -0.95 11.02 10.35
CA ALA A 118 -1.27 12.22 11.10
C ALA A 118 -1.82 13.30 10.15
N MET A 119 -3.03 13.78 10.42
CA MET A 119 -3.65 14.88 9.66
C MET A 119 -3.18 16.23 10.22
N TYR A 120 -2.93 17.18 9.32
CA TYR A 120 -2.67 18.58 9.68
C TYR A 120 -3.27 19.54 8.65
N HIS A 121 -3.38 20.81 9.01
CA HIS A 121 -3.80 21.87 8.10
C HIS A 121 -2.57 22.69 7.68
N PRO A 122 -2.20 22.73 6.38
CA PRO A 122 -1.00 23.44 5.92
C PRO A 122 -1.03 24.95 6.14
N LYS A 123 -2.23 25.54 6.17
CA LYS A 123 -2.45 26.97 6.38
C LYS A 123 -3.39 27.17 7.56
N LYS A 124 -3.09 28.17 8.41
CA LYS A 124 -4.00 28.58 9.48
C LYS A 124 -5.35 28.96 8.87
N LEU A 125 -6.46 28.54 9.50
CA LEU A 125 -7.85 28.79 9.08
C LEU A 125 -8.26 28.16 7.73
N SER A 126 -7.47 27.26 7.15
CA SER A 126 -7.85 26.51 5.95
C SER A 126 -8.52 25.20 6.31
N SER A 127 -9.56 24.81 5.58
CA SER A 127 -10.16 23.47 5.63
C SER A 127 -9.37 22.42 4.85
N THR A 128 -8.31 22.83 4.16
CA THR A 128 -7.45 21.95 3.37
C THR A 128 -6.68 21.01 4.31
N LYS A 129 -6.96 19.72 4.20
CA LYS A 129 -6.30 18.67 4.97
C LYS A 129 -5.08 18.17 4.21
N ALA A 130 -3.96 18.03 4.91
CA ALA A 130 -2.79 17.31 4.45
C ALA A 130 -2.42 16.24 5.48
N PHE A 131 -1.56 15.31 5.08
CA PHE A 131 -1.21 14.18 5.91
C PHE A 131 0.31 14.01 5.99
N ARG A 132 0.77 13.59 7.15
CA ARG A 132 2.13 13.10 7.37
C ARG A 132 2.06 11.64 7.76
N VAL A 133 2.97 10.86 7.23
CA VAL A 133 3.17 9.46 7.58
C VAL A 133 4.46 9.36 8.36
N HIS A 134 4.38 8.86 9.58
CA HIS A 134 5.53 8.68 10.44
C HIS A 134 5.76 7.20 10.72
N ARG A 135 7.01 6.78 10.91
CA ARG A 135 7.24 5.48 11.56
C ARG A 135 6.63 5.49 12.95
N ALA A 136 6.06 4.35 13.31
CA ALA A 136 5.39 4.12 14.57
C ALA A 136 6.10 2.99 15.32
N ALA A 137 6.35 3.20 16.60
CA ALA A 137 6.90 2.18 17.49
C ALA A 137 6.05 2.05 18.74
N HIS A 138 5.93 0.85 19.29
CA HIS A 138 5.31 0.65 20.59
C HIS A 138 6.28 1.05 21.70
N ARG A 139 5.80 1.85 22.64
CA ARG A 139 6.41 1.99 23.97
C ARG A 139 6.18 0.71 24.80
N PRO A 140 6.90 0.52 25.92
CA PRO A 140 6.68 -0.61 26.83
C PRO A 140 5.23 -0.76 27.30
N ASN A 141 4.50 0.36 27.44
CA ASN A 141 3.08 0.38 27.78
C ASN A 141 2.14 0.12 26.58
N LYS A 142 2.66 -0.38 25.46
CA LYS A 142 1.96 -0.66 24.20
C LYS A 142 1.35 0.56 23.49
N THR A 143 1.57 1.78 23.98
CA THR A 143 1.17 3.00 23.24
C THR A 143 2.08 3.22 22.04
N LEU A 144 1.49 3.64 20.91
CA LEU A 144 2.29 4.02 19.74
C LEU A 144 2.94 5.37 19.96
N VAL A 145 4.12 5.56 19.40
CA VAL A 145 4.77 6.87 19.31
C VAL A 145 5.22 7.18 17.91
N GLU A 146 5.10 8.46 17.58
CA GLU A 146 5.68 9.06 16.40
C GLU A 146 7.22 9.00 16.45
N LYS A 147 7.81 8.61 15.33
CA LYS A 147 9.26 8.60 15.09
C LYS A 147 9.58 9.46 13.88
N GLU A 148 10.38 8.96 12.95
CA GLU A 148 10.76 9.69 11.74
C GLU A 148 9.59 9.88 10.78
N LEU A 149 9.55 11.03 10.12
CA LEU A 149 8.70 11.28 8.97
C LEU A 149 9.15 10.36 7.82
N VAL A 150 8.19 9.74 7.14
CA VAL A 150 8.42 8.87 5.98
C VAL A 150 7.86 9.52 4.72
N PHE A 151 6.62 10.01 4.79
CA PHE A 151 5.95 10.65 3.67
C PHE A 151 5.14 11.86 4.09
N THR A 152 4.91 12.78 3.14
CA THR A 152 3.89 13.82 3.26
C THR A 152 2.95 13.72 2.06
N ALA A 153 1.65 13.77 2.30
CA ALA A 153 0.63 13.86 1.25
C ALA A 153 -0.07 15.22 1.35
N VAL A 154 0.06 16.06 0.33
CA VAL A 154 -0.49 17.42 0.30
C VAL A 154 -1.44 17.56 -0.88
N PRO A 155 -2.65 18.11 -0.68
CA PRO A 155 -3.56 18.35 -1.80
C PRO A 155 -3.05 19.48 -2.68
N THR A 156 -3.39 19.41 -3.96
CA THR A 156 -2.91 20.37 -4.96
C THR A 156 -4.02 21.34 -5.38
N LYS A 157 -3.66 22.37 -6.15
CA LYS A 157 -4.64 23.22 -6.84
C LYS A 157 -5.06 22.65 -8.20
N ASP A 158 -4.33 21.65 -8.69
CA ASP A 158 -4.66 20.96 -9.93
C ASP A 158 -5.85 20.02 -9.66
N SER A 159 -6.96 20.26 -10.36
CA SER A 159 -8.18 19.46 -10.20
C SER A 159 -8.00 18.00 -10.60
N ALA A 160 -6.97 17.67 -11.41
CA ALA A 160 -6.67 16.29 -11.78
C ALA A 160 -5.91 15.53 -10.68
N VAL A 161 -5.32 16.22 -9.70
CA VAL A 161 -4.46 15.62 -8.67
C VAL A 161 -5.03 15.85 -7.28
N LEU A 162 -5.50 14.76 -6.67
CA LEU A 162 -6.04 14.76 -5.31
C LEU A 162 -4.95 15.07 -4.29
N PHE A 163 -3.81 14.36 -4.36
CA PHE A 163 -2.68 14.52 -3.44
C PHE A 163 -1.35 14.31 -4.14
N GLU A 164 -0.38 15.16 -3.83
CA GLU A 164 1.04 14.92 -4.10
C GLU A 164 1.71 14.29 -2.89
N TRP A 165 2.36 13.14 -3.12
CA TRP A 165 3.08 12.38 -2.12
C TRP A 165 4.57 12.62 -2.27
N SER A 166 5.20 13.13 -1.22
CA SER A 166 6.64 13.38 -1.13
C SER A 166 7.30 12.52 -0.06
N ASP A 167 8.59 12.23 -0.21
CA ASP A 167 9.40 11.57 0.81
C ASP A 167 9.74 12.50 1.99
N ALA A 168 10.57 11.99 2.92
CA ALA A 168 10.99 12.72 4.11
C ALA A 168 11.85 13.97 3.80
N GLN A 169 12.47 14.02 2.62
CA GLN A 169 13.29 15.14 2.13
C GLN A 169 12.44 16.15 1.35
N GLY A 170 11.14 15.87 1.13
CA GLY A 170 10.24 16.71 0.37
C GLY A 170 10.34 16.50 -1.15
N GLN A 171 11.03 15.44 -1.60
CA GLN A 171 11.06 15.09 -3.02
C GLN A 171 9.76 14.40 -3.39
N LEU A 172 9.12 14.86 -4.47
CA LEU A 172 7.91 14.25 -4.99
C LEU A 172 8.18 12.82 -5.48
N ILE A 173 7.43 11.86 -4.96
CA ILE A 173 7.56 10.44 -5.31
C ILE A 173 6.31 9.87 -6.00
N ALA A 174 5.12 10.39 -5.71
CA ALA A 174 3.88 9.90 -6.32
C ALA A 174 2.78 10.96 -6.38
N ARG A 175 1.81 10.74 -7.26
CA ARG A 175 0.57 11.52 -7.37
C ARG A 175 -0.63 10.62 -7.22
N GLU A 176 -1.57 11.05 -6.39
CA GLU A 176 -2.88 10.45 -6.29
C GLU A 176 -3.85 11.20 -7.19
N VAL A 177 -4.53 10.47 -8.06
CA VAL A 177 -5.48 11.01 -9.04
C VAL A 177 -6.78 10.21 -9.00
N GLU A 178 -7.87 10.83 -9.43
CA GLU A 178 -9.13 10.16 -9.69
C GLU A 178 -9.39 10.20 -11.20
N GLU A 179 -9.42 9.02 -11.82
CA GLU A 179 -9.59 8.88 -13.26
C GLU A 179 -10.47 7.66 -13.54
N ASP A 180 -11.39 7.78 -14.50
CA ASP A 180 -12.34 6.72 -14.85
C ASP A 180 -13.16 6.18 -13.66
N ASN A 181 -13.47 7.03 -12.67
CA ASN A 181 -14.15 6.69 -11.41
C ASN A 181 -13.37 5.73 -10.49
N PHE A 182 -12.05 5.64 -10.60
CA PHE A 182 -11.23 4.94 -9.60
C PHE A 182 -10.01 5.76 -9.18
N VAL A 183 -9.60 5.55 -7.93
CA VAL A 183 -8.43 6.23 -7.36
C VAL A 183 -7.17 5.50 -7.80
N ARG A 184 -6.23 6.24 -8.39
CA ARG A 184 -4.94 5.74 -8.84
C ARG A 184 -3.82 6.43 -8.07
N LEU A 185 -2.70 5.72 -7.90
CA LEU A 185 -1.45 6.24 -7.38
C LEU A 185 -0.38 6.10 -8.47
N ILE A 186 -0.05 7.20 -9.12
CA ILE A 186 1.02 7.28 -10.10
C ILE A 186 2.33 7.45 -9.34
N VAL A 187 3.10 6.38 -9.19
CA VAL A 187 4.42 6.47 -8.57
C VAL A 187 5.48 6.77 -9.62
N GLY A 188 6.09 7.95 -9.53
CA GLY A 188 7.13 8.42 -10.44
C GLY A 188 8.56 8.06 -10.04
N ALA A 189 8.80 7.67 -8.78
CA ALA A 189 10.14 7.34 -8.28
C ALA A 189 10.37 5.83 -8.16
N ALA A 190 11.56 5.39 -8.59
CA ALA A 190 12.10 4.09 -8.22
C ALA A 190 12.41 4.09 -6.72
N MET A 191 12.03 3.03 -5.99
CA MET A 191 12.26 2.97 -4.55
C MET A 191 12.33 1.54 -4.03
N GLY A 192 12.94 1.37 -2.86
CA GLY A 192 13.03 0.08 -2.21
C GLY A 192 11.65 -0.52 -1.92
N LYS A 193 11.55 -1.85 -2.05
CA LYS A 193 10.33 -2.63 -1.82
C LYS A 193 9.60 -2.29 -0.52
N ARG A 194 10.36 -2.13 0.57
CA ARG A 194 9.81 -1.79 1.89
C ARG A 194 9.14 -0.42 1.92
N LEU A 195 9.71 0.54 1.20
CA LEU A 195 9.18 1.89 1.08
C LEU A 195 7.94 1.91 0.18
N ARG A 196 7.96 1.15 -0.93
CA ARG A 196 6.78 0.93 -1.80
C ARG A 196 5.62 0.33 -1.00
N ASP A 197 5.86 -0.72 -0.22
CA ASP A 197 4.83 -1.37 0.61
C ASP A 197 4.26 -0.40 1.67
N ALA A 198 5.11 0.42 2.29
CA ALA A 198 4.67 1.45 3.24
C ALA A 198 3.87 2.57 2.57
N LEU A 199 4.25 2.99 1.36
CA LEU A 199 3.53 3.99 0.57
C LEU A 199 2.12 3.48 0.23
N VAL A 200 2.00 2.23 -0.23
CA VAL A 200 0.71 1.60 -0.54
C VAL A 200 -0.17 1.49 0.71
N ALA A 201 0.39 1.02 1.83
CA ALA A 201 -0.34 0.95 3.10
C ALA A 201 -0.85 2.33 3.56
N SER A 202 -0.03 3.37 3.39
CA SER A 202 -0.36 4.75 3.75
C SER A 202 -1.42 5.34 2.84
N TRP A 203 -1.33 5.09 1.54
CA TRP A 203 -2.31 5.51 0.54
C TRP A 203 -3.69 4.92 0.84
N VAL A 204 -3.77 3.60 1.06
CA VAL A 204 -5.03 2.96 1.45
C VAL A 204 -5.56 3.50 2.79
N SER A 205 -4.69 3.71 3.79
CA SER A 205 -5.11 4.29 5.07
C SER A 205 -5.70 5.70 4.91
N ARG A 206 -5.13 6.52 4.01
CA ARG A 206 -5.65 7.85 3.69
C ARG A 206 -6.98 7.78 2.92
N ILE A 207 -7.12 6.84 1.99
CA ILE A 207 -8.42 6.58 1.32
C ILE A 207 -9.48 6.22 2.37
N TRP A 208 -9.15 5.29 3.27
CA TRP A 208 -10.06 4.84 4.32
C TRP A 208 -10.45 5.98 5.27
N TRP A 209 -9.53 6.89 5.59
CA TRP A 209 -9.85 8.12 6.31
C TRP A 209 -10.95 8.94 5.61
N GLU A 210 -10.81 9.20 4.31
CA GLU A 210 -11.81 10.00 3.59
C GLU A 210 -13.14 9.26 3.40
N LEU A 211 -13.11 7.93 3.24
CA LEU A 211 -14.30 7.10 3.20
C LEU A 211 -15.08 7.13 4.51
N SER A 212 -14.39 7.08 5.66
CA SER A 212 -15.06 7.15 6.96
C SER A 212 -15.74 8.49 7.23
N LEU A 213 -15.30 9.55 6.55
CA LEU A 213 -15.93 10.87 6.56
C LEU A 213 -17.03 11.03 5.51
N GLY A 214 -17.24 10.05 4.63
CA GLY A 214 -18.21 10.12 3.54
C GLY A 214 -17.79 11.04 2.38
N ASN A 215 -16.49 11.36 2.26
CA ASN A 215 -16.01 12.34 1.27
C ASN A 215 -15.80 11.75 -0.13
N TYR A 216 -15.79 10.42 -0.28
CA TYR A 216 -15.82 9.78 -1.58
C TYR A 216 -17.24 9.43 -1.99
N ARG A 217 -17.58 9.69 -3.27
CA ARG A 217 -18.76 9.13 -3.92
C ARG A 217 -18.47 7.68 -4.31
N THR A 218 -18.42 6.75 -3.37
CA THR A 218 -18.20 5.34 -3.71
C THR A 218 -19.51 4.67 -4.07
N HIS A 219 -19.62 4.15 -5.30
CA HIS A 219 -20.09 2.79 -5.60
C HIS A 219 -19.50 2.37 -6.97
N ASN A 220 -18.80 1.23 -6.97
CA ASN A 220 -18.32 0.44 -8.11
C ASN A 220 -16.96 0.76 -8.78
N TRP A 221 -15.90 0.96 -7.98
CA TRP A 221 -14.51 0.91 -8.48
C TRP A 221 -14.16 -0.44 -9.15
N HIS A 222 -14.80 -1.54 -8.72
CA HIS A 222 -14.65 -2.85 -9.38
C HIS A 222 -15.20 -2.82 -10.80
N ASP A 223 -16.44 -2.35 -11.00
CA ASP A 223 -17.07 -2.33 -12.31
C ASP A 223 -16.38 -1.34 -13.24
N ALA A 224 -15.92 -0.21 -12.70
CA ALA A 224 -15.09 0.74 -13.43
C ALA A 224 -13.80 0.08 -13.95
N TYR A 225 -13.11 -0.71 -13.12
CA TYR A 225 -11.94 -1.46 -13.55
C TYR A 225 -12.27 -2.52 -14.61
N GLN A 226 -13.36 -3.29 -14.45
CA GLN A 226 -13.76 -4.27 -15.48
C GLN A 226 -14.08 -3.60 -16.81
N ALA A 227 -14.78 -2.46 -16.78
CA ALA A 227 -15.09 -1.68 -17.97
C ALA A 227 -13.82 -1.12 -18.63
N TRP A 228 -12.84 -0.65 -17.84
CA TRP A 228 -11.54 -0.21 -18.35
C TRP A 228 -10.77 -1.36 -19.02
N LYS A 229 -10.71 -2.53 -18.36
CA LYS A 229 -10.03 -3.73 -18.90
C LYS A 229 -10.64 -4.20 -20.22
N LEU A 230 -11.97 -4.15 -20.35
CA LEU A 230 -12.68 -4.54 -21.58
C LEU A 230 -12.40 -3.60 -22.76
N LYS A 231 -11.96 -2.36 -22.52
CA LYS A 231 -11.64 -1.39 -23.57
C LYS A 231 -10.24 -1.59 -24.18
N GLY A 232 -9.44 -2.53 -23.66
CA GLY A 232 -8.13 -2.86 -24.23
C GLY A 232 -7.06 -1.78 -24.09
N HIS A 233 -7.22 -0.88 -23.10
CA HIS A 233 -6.15 0.00 -22.64
C HIS A 233 -5.13 -0.80 -21.84
#